data_AF-A0A5D3Y7Z7-F1
#
_entry.id   AF-A0A5D3Y7Z7-F1
#
_cell.length_a   1.000
_cell.length_b   1.000
_cell.length_c   1.000
_cell.angle_alpha   90.00
_cell.angle_beta   90.00
_cell.angle_gamma   90.00
#
_symmetry.space_group_name_H-M   'P 1'
#
loop_
_entity.id
_entity.type
_entity.pdbx_description
1 polymer ?
#
loop_
_entity_poly.entity_id
_entity_poly.type
_entity_poly.pdbx_seq_one_letter_code
_entity_poly.pdbx_strand_id
1 'polypeptide(L)' 'MNITSGMKVRFHPIIGGKHDGNLYEVRCTGKLYGRDFAWLGSKTDPVDIRSRPCLCH' A
#
# COMPACT_ATOMS: atom_id res chain seq x y z
N MET A 1 6.08 2.68 -10.44
CA MET A 1 4.66 3.05 -10.39
C MET A 1 4.53 4.21 -9.43
N ASN A 2 4.01 5.37 -9.86
CA ASN A 2 3.82 6.53 -8.97
C ASN A 2 2.48 6.37 -8.24
N ILE A 3 2.53 6.06 -6.95
CA ILE A 3 1.35 6.09 -6.08
C ILE A 3 1.17 7.53 -5.59
N THR A 4 -0.03 8.09 -5.74
CA THR A 4 -0.36 9.45 -5.29
C THR A 4 -1.54 9.43 -4.32
N SER A 5 -1.70 10.51 -3.54
CA SER A 5 -2.86 10.70 -2.67
C SER A 5 -4.16 10.66 -3.47
N GLY A 6 -5.20 10.05 -2.90
CA GLY A 6 -6.51 9.85 -3.53
C GLY A 6 -6.60 8.60 -4.41
N MET A 7 -5.49 7.92 -4.69
CA MET A 7 -5.53 6.64 -5.39
C MET A 7 -6.10 5.53 -4.49
N LYS A 8 -6.84 4.60 -5.09
CA LYS A 8 -7.25 3.35 -4.43
C LYS A 8 -6.30 2.23 -4.83
N VAL A 9 -5.64 1.62 -3.86
CA VAL A 9 -4.65 0.57 -4.08
C VAL A 9 -5.03 -0.69 -3.32
N ARG A 10 -4.70 -1.86 -3.87
CA ARG A 10 -4.79 -3.13 -3.14
C ARG A 10 -3.48 -3.37 -2.43
N PHE A 11 -3.54 -3.48 -1.10
CA PHE A 11 -2.37 -3.86 -0.31
C PHE A 11 -2.37 -5.38 -0.09
N HIS A 12 -1.25 -6.02 -0.39
CA HIS A 12 -1.03 -7.44 -0.19
C HIS A 12 -0.02 -7.68 0.94
N PRO A 13 -0.46 -7.82 2.20
CA PRO A 13 0.37 -8.48 3.18
C PRO A 13 0.39 -9.97 2.80
N ILE A 14 1.54 -10.51 2.38
CA ILE A 14 1.69 -11.97 2.24
C ILE A 14 1.77 -12.54 3.65
N ILE A 15 0.63 -12.74 4.30
CA ILE A 15 0.53 -13.51 5.54
C ILE A 15 -0.27 -14.76 5.19
N GLY A 16 0.41 -15.91 5.12
CA GLY A 16 -0.21 -17.20 4.82
C GLY A 16 -0.77 -17.35 3.39
N GLY A 17 -0.38 -16.49 2.44
CA GLY A 17 -0.75 -16.62 1.03
C GLY A 17 -2.17 -16.18 0.66
N LYS A 18 -2.94 -15.57 1.59
CA LYS A 18 -4.28 -15.05 1.30
C LYS A 18 -4.27 -13.54 1.08
N HIS A 19 -4.80 -13.13 -0.06
CA HIS A 19 -5.09 -11.74 -0.38
C HIS A 19 -6.38 -11.31 0.33
N ASP A 20 -6.32 -10.19 1.06
CA ASP A 20 -7.47 -9.59 1.74
C ASP A 20 -8.51 -9.00 0.74
N GLY A 21 -8.13 -8.79 -0.53
CA GLY A 21 -9.05 -8.35 -1.59
C GLY A 21 -9.45 -6.87 -1.52
N ASN A 22 -9.21 -6.21 -0.40
CA ASN A 22 -9.70 -4.85 -0.15
C ASN A 22 -8.91 -3.78 -0.90
N LEU A 23 -9.65 -2.76 -1.35
CA LEU A 23 -9.10 -1.53 -1.88
C LEU A 23 -8.98 -0.50 -0.76
N TYR A 24 -7.82 0.12 -0.66
CA TYR A 24 -7.50 1.11 0.34
C TYR A 24 -7.21 2.45 -0.33
N GLU A 25 -7.76 3.53 0.21
CA GLU A 25 -7.44 4.88 -0.25
C GLU A 25 -6.10 5.35 0.32
N VAL A 26 -5.21 5.81 -0.56
CA VAL A 26 -3.95 6.45 -0.18
C VAL A 26 -4.25 7.85 0.32
N ARG A 27 -4.04 8.08 1.62
CA ARG A 27 -4.18 9.40 2.23
C ARG A 27 -3.01 10.30 1.89
N CYS A 28 -1.80 9.79 2.08
CA CYS A 28 -0.57 10.49 1.77
C CYS A 28 0.57 9.52 1.48
N THR A 29 1.63 10.05 0.87
CA THR A 29 2.88 9.34 0.63
C THR A 29 4.03 10.15 1.24
N GLY A 30 5.09 9.46 1.63
CA GLY A 30 6.23 10.09 2.30
C GLY A 30 7.42 9.16 2.40
N LYS A 31 8.52 9.65 2.97
CA LYS A 31 9.73 8.86 3.19
C LYS A 31 9.91 8.52 4.66
N LEU A 32 10.16 7.24 4.94
CA LEU A 32 10.52 6.74 6.26
C LEU A 32 11.76 5.85 6.12
N TYR A 33 12.80 6.09 6.91
CA TYR A 33 14.08 5.37 6.82
C TYR A 33 14.67 5.28 5.40
N GLY A 34 14.54 6.36 4.61
CA GLY A 34 15.05 6.43 3.23
C GLY A 34 14.23 5.65 2.20
N ARG A 35 13.10 5.05 2.58
CA ARG A 35 12.19 4.32 1.68
C ARG A 35 10.86 5.06 1.52
N ASP A 36 10.19 4.82 0.40
CA ASP A 36 8.91 5.45 0.06
C ASP A 36 7.74 4.63 0.63
N PHE A 37 6.87 5.29 1.40
CA PHE A 37 5.73 4.69 2.09
C PHE A 37 4.42 5.38 1.71
N ALA A 38 3.33 4.62 1.76
CA ALA A 38 1.97 5.09 1.59
C ALA A 38 1.16 4.85 2.87
N TRP A 39 0.47 5.88 3.35
CA TRP A 39 -0.49 5.77 4.45
C TRP A 39 -1.88 5.54 3.89
N LEU A 40 -2.51 4.46 4.33
CA LEU A 40 -3.81 4.04 3.85
C LEU A 40 -4.88 4.44 4.86
N GLY A 41 -6.01 4.99 4.39
CA GLY A 41 -7.04 5.57 5.25
C GLY A 41 -7.72 4.61 6.25
N SER A 42 -7.47 3.31 6.10
CA SER A 42 -8.04 2.25 6.96
C SER A 42 -6.96 1.33 7.55
N LYS A 43 -5.69 1.73 7.52
CA LYS A 43 -4.57 0.99 8.16
C LYS A 43 -3.79 1.92 9.08
N THR A 44 -3.45 1.40 10.26
CA THR A 44 -2.66 2.13 11.25
C THR A 44 -1.21 2.26 10.82
N ASP A 45 -0.66 1.23 10.18
CA ASP A 45 0.73 1.18 9.74
C ASP A 45 0.91 1.63 8.28
N PRO A 46 2.00 2.37 7.97
CA PRO A 46 2.34 2.71 6.60
C PRO A 46 2.81 1.50 5.82
N VAL A 47 2.51 1.51 4.52
CA VAL A 47 2.85 0.44 3.60
C VAL A 47 4.03 0.85 2.73
N ASP A 48 5.06 -0.01 2.65
CA ASP A 48 6.19 0.19 1.75
C ASP A 48 5.71 0.06 0.28
N ILE A 49 5.95 1.11 -0.52
CA ILE A 49 5.48 1.18 -1.91
C ILE A 49 6.20 0.16 -2.82
N ARG A 50 7.40 -0.28 -2.43
CA ARG A 50 8.23 -1.22 -3.20
C ARG A 50 8.06 -2.68 -2.74
N SER A 51 7.40 -2.91 -1.60
CA SER A 51 6.97 -4.23 -1.16
C SER A 51 5.86 -4.74 -2.08
N ARG A 52 6.27 -5.25 -3.26
CA ARG A 52 5.46 -5.88 -4.33
C ARG A 52 3.97 -5.97 -3.98
N PRO A 53 3.17 -4.92 -4.19
CA PRO A 53 1.74 -5.11 -4.29
C PRO A 53 1.53 -6.02 -5.50
N CYS A 54 0.99 -7.22 -5.29
CA CYS A 54 0.66 -8.09 -6.41
C CYS A 54 -0.30 -7.32 -7.32
N LEU A 55 0.15 -7.01 -8.54
CA LEU A 55 -0.73 -6.55 -9.60
C LEU A 55 -1.68 -7.71 -9.91
N CYS A 56 -2.93 -7.61 -9.45
CA CYS A 56 -3.99 -8.42 -10.02
C CYS A 56 -4.23 -7.90 -11.44
N HIS A 57 -3.91 -8.73 -12.43
CA HIS A 57 -4.36 -8.57 -13.82
C HIS A 57 -5.88 -8.71 -13.88
#